data_AF-A0A3N4S3P9-F1
#
_entry.id   AF-A0A3N4S3P9-F1
#
_cell.length_a   1.000
_cell.length_b   1.000
_cell.length_c   1.000
_cell.angle_alpha   90.00
_cell.angle_beta   90.00
_cell.angle_gamma   90.00
#
_symmetry.space_group_name_H-M   'P 1'
#
loop_
_entity.id
_entity.type
_entity.pdbx_description
1 polymer ?
#
loop_
_entity_poly.entity_id
_entity_poly.type
_entity_poly.pdbx_seq_one_letter_code
_entity_poly.pdbx_strand_id
1 'polypeptide(L)'
;MTIAAFRALLDEIDTQGGPEAARTNRLHLPDEGTEPVNTTVHAAQAANSDQLPVGKLLAWGDAHLDPEIQDQAARARAALVGLRQRYAADQELTAITTEAEQLEKRLAELRAREQELAPAKKPRKKTPLDYDAGVVRAWAREQGVACPERGRVPKAVLEAWRESLPQSA
;
A
#
# COMPACT_ATOMS: atom_id res chain seq x y z
N MET A 1 -12.81 10.86 22.93
CA MET A 1 -11.85 9.73 22.99
C MET A 1 -10.47 10.30 23.29
N THR A 2 -9.89 10.01 24.46
CA THR A 2 -8.54 10.49 24.82
C THR A 2 -7.49 9.48 24.34
N ILE A 3 -6.26 9.95 24.08
CA ILE A 3 -5.14 9.09 23.62
C ILE A 3 -4.85 7.98 24.63
N ALA A 4 -5.08 8.22 25.93
CA ALA A 4 -4.97 7.23 26.98
C ALA A 4 -5.99 6.09 26.84
N ALA A 5 -7.25 6.41 26.50
CA ALA A 5 -8.28 5.40 26.28
C ALA A 5 -7.98 4.53 25.05
N PHE A 6 -7.39 5.12 24.00
CA PHE A 6 -7.01 4.38 22.81
C PHE A 6 -5.86 3.40 23.06
N ARG A 7 -4.86 3.78 23.87
CA ARG A 7 -3.74 2.90 24.23
C ARG A 7 -4.17 1.73 25.11
N ALA A 8 -5.07 1.96 26.07
CA ALA A 8 -5.62 0.88 26.89
C ALA A 8 -6.39 -0.16 26.06
N LEU A 9 -7.10 0.30 25.02
CA LEU A 9 -7.83 -0.58 24.11
C LEU A 9 -6.90 -1.41 23.22
N LEU A 10 -5.77 -0.84 22.78
CA LEU A 10 -4.76 -1.57 22.01
C LEU A 10 -4.03 -2.63 22.84
N ASP A 11 -3.67 -2.31 24.09
CA ASP A 11 -3.05 -3.30 24.99
C ASP A 11 -4.02 -4.48 25.28
N GLU A 12 -5.32 -4.22 25.41
CA GLU A 12 -6.35 -5.25 25.59
C GLU A 12 -6.55 -6.12 24.34
N ILE A 13 -6.39 -5.57 23.13
CA ILE A 13 -6.43 -6.36 21.90
C ILE A 13 -5.20 -7.27 21.80
N ASP A 14 -4.02 -6.77 22.19
CA ASP A 14 -2.78 -7.54 22.15
C ASP A 14 -2.78 -8.69 23.17
N THR A 15 -3.36 -8.52 24.36
CA THR A 15 -3.53 -9.61 25.34
C THR A 15 -4.52 -10.68 24.89
N GLN A 16 -5.52 -10.33 24.06
CA GLN A 16 -6.50 -11.26 23.50
C GLN A 16 -6.05 -11.95 22.19
N GLY A 17 -4.76 -11.89 21.85
CA GLY A 17 -4.19 -12.56 20.67
C GLY A 17 -3.95 -11.63 19.48
N GLY A 18 -3.98 -10.31 19.71
CA GLY A 18 -3.62 -9.30 18.73
C GLY A 18 -4.63 -9.12 17.60
N PRO A 19 -4.27 -8.37 16.55
CA PRO A 19 -5.17 -8.02 15.44
C PRO A 19 -5.63 -9.23 14.61
N GLU A 20 -4.93 -10.37 14.70
CA GLU A 20 -5.32 -11.64 14.07
C GLU A 20 -6.56 -12.26 14.74
N ALA A 21 -6.71 -12.13 16.07
CA ALA A 21 -7.89 -12.57 16.81
C ALA A 21 -9.13 -11.71 16.49
N ALA A 22 -8.93 -10.41 16.22
CA ALA A 22 -9.99 -9.50 15.80
C ALA A 22 -10.55 -9.86 14.41
N ARG A 23 -9.67 -10.28 13.49
CA ARG A 23 -10.05 -10.70 12.13
C ARG A 23 -10.87 -11.99 12.09
N THR A 24 -10.73 -12.84 13.11
CA THR A 24 -11.44 -14.13 13.22
C THR A 24 -12.66 -14.07 14.15
N ASN A 25 -13.06 -12.86 14.58
CA ASN A 25 -14.21 -12.61 15.44
C ASN A 25 -14.15 -13.40 16.76
N ARG A 26 -12.93 -13.59 17.29
CA ARG A 26 -12.64 -14.37 18.52
C ARG A 26 -12.32 -13.51 19.75
N LEU A 27 -12.38 -12.18 19.62
CA LEU A 27 -12.23 -11.28 20.77
C LEU A 27 -13.44 -11.42 21.70
N HIS A 28 -13.16 -11.68 22.97
CA HIS A 28 -14.16 -11.73 24.02
C HIS A 28 -14.19 -10.35 24.66
N LEU A 29 -15.06 -9.47 24.16
CA LEU A 29 -15.34 -8.21 24.85
C LEU A 29 -16.26 -8.52 26.04
N PRO A 30 -15.96 -8.04 27.26
CA PRO A 30 -16.90 -8.14 28.37
C PRO A 30 -18.13 -7.28 28.06
N ASP A 31 -19.27 -7.96 27.98
CA ASP A 31 -20.60 -7.41 27.80
C ASP A 31 -21.11 -6.90 29.15
N GLU A 32 -20.99 -5.59 29.39
CA GLU A 32 -21.58 -4.95 30.55
C GLU A 32 -23.09 -4.78 30.34
N GLY A 33 -23.82 -5.85 30.66
CA GLY A 33 -25.18 -5.79 31.21
C GLY A 33 -26.34 -5.67 30.22
N THR A 34 -27.11 -6.75 30.06
CA THR A 34 -28.56 -6.82 30.36
C THR A 34 -29.02 -8.29 30.36
N GLU A 35 -29.84 -8.67 31.34
CA GLU A 35 -30.31 -10.04 31.63
C GLU A 35 -31.08 -10.75 30.49
N PRO A 36 -31.10 -12.11 30.48
CA PRO A 36 -31.74 -12.90 29.44
C PRO A 36 -33.26 -13.03 29.66
N VAL A 37 -34.05 -12.25 28.92
CA VAL A 37 -35.50 -12.48 28.81
C VAL A 37 -35.80 -13.30 27.55
N ASN A 38 -36.10 -14.58 27.77
CA ASN A 38 -36.74 -15.50 26.84
C ASN A 38 -37.90 -14.82 26.07
N THR A 39 -37.66 -14.42 24.82
CA THR A 39 -38.73 -14.04 23.87
C THR A 39 -38.42 -14.57 22.47
N THR A 40 -38.09 -15.86 22.34
CA THR A 40 -37.67 -16.47 21.06
C THR A 40 -38.72 -17.34 20.40
N VAL A 41 -40.00 -17.28 20.81
CA VAL A 41 -41.06 -18.09 20.16
C VAL A 41 -42.30 -17.31 19.70
N HIS A 42 -42.34 -15.98 19.88
CA HIS A 42 -43.45 -15.16 19.36
C HIS A 42 -43.07 -14.14 18.26
N ALA A 43 -41.80 -14.08 17.84
CA ALA A 43 -41.37 -13.18 16.76
C ALA A 43 -41.41 -13.81 15.35
N ALA A 44 -41.60 -15.13 15.23
CA ALA A 44 -41.50 -15.83 13.94
C ALA A 44 -42.80 -15.84 13.11
N GLN A 45 -43.95 -15.39 13.66
CA GLN A 45 -45.26 -15.48 12.99
C GLN A 45 -45.86 -14.14 12.53
N ALA A 46 -45.18 -13.00 12.73
CA ALA A 46 -45.57 -11.70 12.15
C ALA A 46 -44.82 -11.36 10.84
N ALA A 47 -43.98 -12.27 10.34
CA ALA A 47 -42.88 -11.92 9.45
C ALA A 47 -43.20 -11.88 7.93
N ASN A 48 -44.43 -12.13 7.46
CA ASN A 48 -44.64 -12.36 6.02
C ASN A 48 -45.88 -11.69 5.36
N SER A 49 -46.53 -10.71 6.01
CA SER A 49 -47.72 -10.06 5.43
C SER A 49 -47.53 -8.60 4.98
N ASP A 50 -46.48 -7.90 5.42
CA ASP A 50 -46.44 -6.42 5.39
C ASP A 50 -45.26 -5.76 4.65
N GLN A 51 -44.34 -6.52 4.05
CA GLN A 51 -43.24 -5.93 3.27
C GLN A 51 -43.63 -5.71 1.81
N LEU A 52 -44.40 -4.66 1.55
CA LEU A 52 -44.59 -4.14 0.19
C LEU A 52 -43.21 -3.81 -0.42
N PRO A 53 -42.89 -4.29 -1.64
CA PRO A 53 -41.66 -3.91 -2.32
C PRO A 53 -41.53 -2.39 -2.41
N VAL A 54 -40.33 -1.86 -2.20
CA VAL A 54 -40.05 -0.41 -2.18
C VAL A 54 -40.61 0.30 -3.41
N GLY A 55 -40.52 -0.31 -4.59
CA GLY A 55 -41.11 0.25 -5.82
C GLY A 55 -42.63 0.41 -5.76
N LYS A 56 -43.35 -0.54 -5.14
CA LYS A 56 -44.81 -0.45 -4.94
C LYS A 56 -45.18 0.58 -3.88
N LEU A 57 -44.40 0.71 -2.81
CA LEU A 57 -44.59 1.74 -1.78
C LEU A 57 -44.43 3.16 -2.33
N LEU A 58 -43.40 3.38 -3.15
CA LEU A 58 -43.17 4.68 -3.77
C LEU A 58 -44.27 5.03 -4.78
N ALA A 59 -44.73 4.04 -5.57
CA ALA A 59 -45.83 4.22 -6.50
C ALA A 59 -47.16 4.53 -5.78
N TRP A 60 -47.42 3.89 -4.64
CA TRP A 60 -48.56 4.23 -3.78
C TRP A 60 -48.45 5.66 -3.23
N GLY A 61 -47.26 6.04 -2.76
CA GLY A 61 -47.03 7.39 -2.24
C GLY A 61 -47.24 8.49 -3.29
N ASP A 62 -46.89 8.22 -4.56
CA ASP A 62 -47.12 9.15 -5.67
C ASP A 62 -48.59 9.31 -6.05
N ALA A 63 -49.36 8.23 -5.94
CA ALA A 63 -50.79 8.23 -6.23
C ALA A 63 -51.64 8.77 -5.07
N HIS A 64 -51.03 9.07 -3.93
CA HIS A 64 -51.75 9.53 -2.74
C HIS A 64 -52.29 10.95 -2.95
N LEU A 65 -53.44 11.27 -2.36
CA LEU A 65 -54.03 12.62 -2.43
C LEU A 65 -53.37 13.61 -1.46
N ASP A 66 -52.55 13.12 -0.54
CA ASP A 66 -51.92 13.92 0.51
C ASP A 66 -50.55 14.42 0.00
N PRO A 67 -50.34 15.74 -0.11
CA PRO A 67 -49.07 16.30 -0.55
C PRO A 67 -47.87 15.88 0.31
N GLU A 68 -48.04 15.70 1.63
CA GLU A 68 -46.92 15.31 2.50
C GLU A 68 -46.41 13.90 2.18
N ILE A 69 -47.33 12.99 1.85
CA ILE A 69 -47.02 11.60 1.46
C ILE A 69 -46.33 11.59 0.09
N GLN A 70 -46.78 12.41 -0.85
CA GLN A 70 -46.12 12.58 -2.15
C GLN A 70 -44.68 13.12 -1.99
N ASP A 71 -44.50 14.14 -1.14
CA ASP A 71 -43.19 14.71 -0.83
C ASP A 71 -42.27 13.71 -0.13
N GLN A 72 -42.82 12.85 0.74
CA GLN A 72 -42.08 11.75 1.35
C GLN A 72 -41.63 10.72 0.31
N ALA A 73 -42.50 10.34 -0.63
CA ALA A 73 -42.14 9.43 -1.72
C ALA A 73 -41.05 10.04 -2.62
N ALA A 74 -41.14 11.34 -2.93
CA ALA A 74 -40.13 12.05 -3.72
C ALA A 74 -38.76 12.07 -3.02
N ARG A 75 -38.72 12.38 -1.72
CA ARG A 75 -37.48 12.36 -0.92
C ARG A 75 -36.89 10.95 -0.84
N ALA A 76 -37.72 9.94 -0.62
CA ALA A 76 -37.29 8.55 -0.59
C ALA A 76 -36.70 8.10 -1.94
N ARG A 77 -37.29 8.50 -3.07
CA ARG A 77 -36.70 8.26 -4.40
C ARG A 77 -35.33 8.89 -4.56
N ALA A 78 -35.18 10.16 -4.18
CA ALA A 78 -33.90 10.86 -4.26
C ALA A 78 -32.82 10.15 -3.42
N ALA A 79 -33.16 9.72 -2.20
CA ALA A 79 -32.26 8.95 -1.34
C ALA A 79 -31.85 7.61 -1.98
N LEU A 80 -32.80 6.86 -2.56
CA LEU A 80 -32.50 5.60 -3.24
C LEU A 80 -31.63 5.78 -4.49
N VAL A 81 -31.81 6.87 -5.24
CA VAL A 81 -30.92 7.21 -6.36
C VAL A 81 -29.50 7.43 -5.84
N GLY A 82 -29.32 8.22 -4.79
CA GLY A 82 -28.01 8.45 -4.18
C GLY A 82 -27.35 7.16 -3.68
N LEU A 83 -28.11 6.29 -3.00
CA LEU A 83 -27.61 4.99 -2.54
C LEU A 83 -27.19 4.09 -3.70
N ARG A 84 -27.97 4.03 -4.77
CA ARG A 84 -27.64 3.23 -5.96
C ARG A 84 -26.38 3.76 -6.65
N GLN A 85 -26.23 5.07 -6.77
CA GLN A 85 -25.03 5.69 -7.32
C GLN A 85 -23.80 5.33 -6.49
N ARG A 86 -23.90 5.41 -5.16
CA ARG A 86 -22.79 5.05 -4.29
C ARG A 86 -22.42 3.57 -4.42
N TYR A 87 -23.42 2.70 -4.41
CA TYR A 87 -23.20 1.27 -4.61
C TYR A 87 -22.54 0.97 -5.95
N ALA A 88 -23.00 1.59 -7.04
CA ALA A 88 -22.39 1.45 -8.36
C ALA A 88 -20.94 1.92 -8.36
N ALA A 89 -20.64 3.07 -7.76
CA ALA A 89 -19.28 3.58 -7.63
C ALA A 89 -18.37 2.64 -6.82
N ASP A 90 -18.87 2.07 -5.72
CA ASP A 90 -18.11 1.11 -4.91
C ASP A 90 -17.86 -0.20 -5.67
N GLN A 91 -18.81 -0.65 -6.49
CA GLN A 91 -18.63 -1.81 -7.40
C GLN A 91 -17.59 -1.53 -8.48
N GLU A 92 -17.65 -0.37 -9.13
CA GLU A 92 -16.67 0.06 -10.13
C GLU A 92 -15.26 0.15 -9.52
N LEU A 93 -15.15 0.72 -8.31
CA LEU A 93 -13.87 0.81 -7.61
C LEU A 93 -13.31 -0.57 -7.32
N THR A 94 -14.14 -1.50 -6.86
CA THR A 94 -13.74 -2.90 -6.60
C THR A 94 -13.30 -3.61 -7.88
N ALA A 95 -13.97 -3.35 -9.01
CA ALA A 95 -13.60 -3.91 -10.30
C ALA A 95 -12.22 -3.36 -10.76
N ILE A 96 -12.02 -2.04 -10.67
CA ILE A 96 -10.76 -1.38 -11.01
C ILE A 96 -9.61 -1.88 -10.13
N THR A 97 -9.82 -2.00 -8.82
CA THR A 97 -8.78 -2.49 -7.91
C THR A 97 -8.40 -3.92 -8.24
N THR A 98 -9.39 -4.77 -8.53
CA THR A 98 -9.15 -6.16 -8.93
C THR A 98 -8.38 -6.24 -10.25
N GLU A 99 -8.72 -5.42 -11.24
CA GLU A 99 -8.00 -5.36 -12.51
C GLU A 99 -6.56 -4.83 -12.34
N ALA A 100 -6.37 -3.80 -11.51
CA ALA A 100 -5.05 -3.27 -11.19
C ALA A 100 -4.13 -4.36 -10.60
N GLU A 101 -4.62 -5.12 -9.63
CA GLU A 101 -3.88 -6.26 -9.05
C GLU A 101 -3.52 -7.32 -10.10
N GLN A 102 -4.41 -7.61 -11.05
CA GLN A 102 -4.13 -8.55 -12.13
C GLN A 102 -3.05 -8.02 -13.09
N LEU A 103 -3.10 -6.73 -13.42
CA LEU A 103 -2.09 -6.08 -14.26
C LEU A 103 -0.72 -6.04 -13.57
N GLU A 104 -0.68 -5.76 -12.28
CA GLU A 104 0.56 -5.80 -11.49
C GLU A 104 1.19 -7.20 -11.48
N LYS A 105 0.38 -8.25 -11.33
CA LYS A 105 0.86 -9.64 -11.45
C LYS A 105 1.47 -9.92 -12.83
N ARG A 106 0.78 -9.52 -13.90
CA ARG A 106 1.31 -9.67 -15.28
C ARG A 106 2.59 -8.87 -15.50
N LEU A 107 2.70 -7.67 -14.96
CA LEU A 107 3.92 -6.88 -15.03
C LEU A 107 5.06 -7.54 -14.25
N ALA A 108 4.79 -8.13 -13.10
CA ALA A 108 5.78 -8.89 -12.33
C ALA A 108 6.29 -10.10 -13.12
N GLU A 109 5.40 -10.86 -13.75
CA GLU A 109 5.76 -11.98 -14.63
C GLU A 109 6.62 -11.54 -15.81
N LEU A 110 6.25 -10.44 -16.49
CA LEU A 110 7.04 -9.90 -17.59
C LEU A 110 8.42 -9.42 -17.14
N ARG A 111 8.52 -8.77 -15.97
CA ARG A 111 9.81 -8.37 -15.38
C ARG A 111 10.66 -9.57 -14.98
N ALA A 112 10.06 -10.62 -14.43
CA ALA A 112 10.78 -11.86 -14.12
C ALA A 112 11.36 -12.46 -15.41
N ARG A 113 10.56 -12.53 -16.47
CA ARG A 113 11.02 -13.00 -17.79
C ARG A 113 12.09 -12.10 -18.39
N GLU A 114 11.98 -10.79 -18.23
CA GLU A 114 13.02 -9.85 -18.64
C GLU A 114 14.33 -10.12 -17.90
N GLN A 115 14.28 -10.37 -16.59
CA GLN A 115 15.46 -10.69 -15.79
C GLN A 115 16.08 -12.04 -16.17
N GLU A 116 15.26 -13.04 -16.48
CA GLU A 116 15.72 -14.35 -16.97
C GLU A 116 16.43 -14.24 -18.33
N LEU A 117 15.88 -13.43 -19.24
CA LEU A 117 16.44 -13.22 -20.57
C LEU A 117 17.58 -12.18 -20.58
N ALA A 118 17.68 -11.34 -19.54
CA ALA A 118 18.68 -10.32 -19.47
C ALA A 118 20.08 -10.95 -19.46
N PRO A 119 20.98 -10.54 -20.37
CA PRO A 119 22.33 -11.08 -20.39
C PRO A 119 23.02 -10.75 -19.06
N ALA A 120 23.65 -11.75 -18.44
CA ALA A 120 24.43 -11.55 -17.24
C ALA A 120 25.46 -10.43 -17.45
N LYS A 121 25.27 -9.30 -16.77
CA LYS A 121 26.20 -8.17 -16.84
C LYS A 121 27.54 -8.63 -16.28
N LYS A 122 28.49 -8.91 -17.17
CA LYS A 122 29.85 -9.30 -16.76
C LYS A 122 30.40 -8.22 -15.84
N PRO A 123 30.87 -8.57 -14.62
CA PRO A 123 31.49 -7.59 -13.75
C PRO A 123 32.67 -6.98 -14.51
N ARG A 124 32.69 -5.66 -14.64
CA ARG A 124 33.84 -4.95 -15.21
C ARG A 124 35.02 -5.24 -14.30
N LYS A 125 35.95 -6.09 -14.76
CA LYS A 125 37.21 -6.35 -14.06
C LYS A 125 37.91 -5.00 -13.90
N LYS A 126 37.91 -4.45 -12.68
CA LYS A 126 38.78 -3.34 -12.34
C LYS A 126 40.19 -3.92 -12.38
N THR A 127 40.98 -3.57 -13.38
CA THR A 127 42.42 -3.87 -13.36
C THR A 127 42.97 -3.24 -12.09
N PRO A 128 43.53 -4.03 -11.15
CA PRO A 128 44.20 -3.46 -9.99
C PRO A 128 45.30 -2.54 -10.50
N LEU A 129 45.29 -1.28 -10.09
CA LEU A 129 46.42 -0.40 -10.36
C LEU A 129 47.52 -0.76 -9.37
N ASP A 130 48.71 -1.02 -9.89
CA ASP A 130 49.92 -1.37 -9.14
C ASP A 130 50.57 -0.17 -8.43
N TYR A 131 49.82 0.93 -8.30
CA TYR A 131 50.30 2.18 -7.73
C TYR A 131 49.14 2.93 -7.09
N ASP A 132 49.43 3.60 -5.98
CA ASP A 132 48.49 4.54 -5.38
C ASP A 132 48.52 5.86 -6.15
N ALA A 133 47.43 6.15 -6.87
CA ALA A 133 47.29 7.38 -7.64
C ALA A 133 47.36 8.65 -6.78
N GLY A 134 47.05 8.58 -5.48
CA GLY A 134 47.19 9.70 -4.55
C GLY A 134 48.65 10.06 -4.29
N VAL A 135 49.49 9.03 -4.07
CA VAL A 135 50.93 9.18 -3.84
C VAL A 135 51.62 9.78 -5.07
N VAL A 136 51.31 9.25 -6.26
CA VAL A 136 51.93 9.76 -7.51
C VAL A 136 51.51 11.21 -7.80
N ARG A 137 50.27 11.59 -7.48
CA ARG A 137 49.81 12.98 -7.65
C ARG A 137 50.43 13.95 -6.66
N ALA A 138 50.64 13.53 -5.40
CA ALA A 138 51.36 14.32 -4.42
C ALA A 138 52.79 14.59 -4.89
N TRP A 139 53.50 13.55 -5.31
CA TRP A 139 54.84 13.66 -5.89
C TRP A 139 54.87 14.57 -7.13
N ALA A 140 53.93 14.42 -8.05
CA ALA A 140 53.89 15.24 -9.27
C ALA A 140 53.69 16.73 -8.94
N ARG A 141 52.90 17.06 -7.90
CA ARG A 141 52.71 18.44 -7.43
C ARG A 141 53.99 19.02 -6.84
N GLU A 142 54.72 18.23 -6.07
CA GLU A 142 56.00 18.63 -5.45
C GLU A 142 57.09 18.86 -6.50
N GLN A 143 57.12 18.04 -7.56
CA GLN A 143 58.08 18.14 -8.66
C GLN A 143 57.65 19.10 -9.79
N GLY A 144 56.48 19.75 -9.67
CA GLY A 144 55.96 20.66 -10.70
C GLY A 144 55.54 19.99 -12.01
N VAL A 145 55.30 18.68 -11.99
CA VAL A 145 54.87 17.90 -13.17
C VAL A 145 53.35 17.99 -13.34
N ALA A 146 52.90 18.36 -14.55
CA ALA A 146 51.48 18.49 -14.84
C ALA A 146 50.74 17.14 -14.73
N CYS A 147 49.87 17.00 -13.72
CA CYS A 147 49.07 15.81 -13.47
C CYS A 147 47.60 16.17 -13.22
N PRO A 148 46.62 15.50 -13.85
CA PRO A 148 45.20 15.78 -13.65
C PRO A 148 44.73 15.44 -12.23
N GLU A 149 43.80 16.24 -11.69
CA GLU A 149 43.31 16.07 -10.31
C GLU A 149 42.50 14.79 -10.10
N ARG A 150 41.88 14.26 -11.16
CA ARG A 150 41.02 13.08 -11.15
C ARG A 150 41.33 12.14 -12.31
N GLY A 151 41.08 10.85 -12.11
CA GLY A 151 41.25 9.81 -13.12
C GLY A 151 42.58 9.06 -13.04
N ARG A 152 42.92 8.38 -14.15
CA ARG A 152 44.16 7.60 -14.27
C ARG A 152 45.34 8.54 -14.43
N VAL A 153 46.39 8.32 -13.63
CA VAL A 153 47.64 9.07 -13.72
C VAL A 153 48.31 8.81 -15.08
N PRO A 154 48.75 9.86 -15.82
CA PRO A 154 49.43 9.69 -17.10
C PRO A 154 50.71 8.86 -16.98
N LYS A 155 51.00 8.04 -18.01
CA LYS A 155 52.17 7.14 -18.03
C LYS A 155 53.49 7.88 -17.80
N ALA A 156 53.67 9.05 -18.42
CA ALA A 156 54.87 9.86 -18.26
C ALA A 156 55.12 10.28 -16.80
N VAL A 157 54.06 10.58 -16.04
CA VAL A 157 54.16 10.93 -14.62
C VAL A 157 54.53 9.70 -13.78
N LEU A 158 54.01 8.52 -14.14
CA LEU A 158 54.34 7.27 -13.44
C LEU A 158 55.78 6.83 -13.67
N GLU A 159 56.30 6.99 -14.89
CA GLU A 159 57.69 6.66 -15.22
C GLU A 159 58.65 7.58 -14.46
N ALA A 160 58.41 8.89 -14.50
CA ALA A 160 59.22 9.85 -13.76
C ALA A 160 59.15 9.64 -12.23
N TRP A 161 57.98 9.25 -11.70
CA TRP A 161 57.86 8.87 -10.29
C TRP A 161 58.67 7.60 -9.97
N ARG A 162 58.60 6.57 -10.82
CA ARG A 162 59.36 5.33 -10.65
C ARG A 162 60.86 5.53 -10.73
N GLU A 163 61.33 6.42 -11.61
CA GLU A 163 62.74 6.80 -11.74
C GLU A 163 63.24 7.59 -10.51
N SER A 164 62.36 8.33 -9.84
CA SER A 164 62.69 9.07 -8.61
C SER A 164 62.78 8.20 -7.36
N LEU A 165 62.22 6.98 -7.40
CA LEU A 165 62.33 6.03 -6.30
C LEU A 165 63.75 5.45 -6.26
N PRO A 166 64.36 5.29 -5.08
CA PRO A 166 65.67 4.68 -4.96
C PRO A 166 65.61 3.24 -5.49
N GLN A 167 66.26 2.99 -6.64
CA GLN A 167 66.46 1.63 -7.14
C GLN A 167 67.28 0.87 -6.12
N SER A 168 66.61 0.02 -5.35
CA SER A 168 67.26 -0.92 -4.43
C SER A 168 67.97 -1.96 -5.31
N ALA A 169 69.30 -1.97 -5.24
CA ALA A 169 70.17 -2.95 -5.87
C ALA A 169 70.14 -4.30 -5.12
#